data_AF-A0A950Y9T7-F1
#
_entry.id   AF-A0A950Y9T7-F1
#
_cell.length_a   1.000
_cell.length_b   1.000
_cell.length_c   1.000
_cell.angle_alpha   90.00
_cell.angle_beta   90.00
_cell.angle_gamma   90.00
#
_symmetry.space_group_name_H-M   'P 1'
#
loop_
_entity.id
_entity.type
_entity.pdbx_description
1 polymer ?
#
loop_
_entity_poly.entity_id
_entity_poly.type
_entity_poly.pdbx_seq_one_letter_code
_entity_poly.pdbx_strand_id
1 'polypeptide(L)'
;MTSSGAGASSGANTSNAAATSGSTTLQLVAYSTPKKAYDALTTAFAQTSAGKGVSFGQSFGASGSQSRAVDSGQPADVVTFSTTPDMTRLVKDGIVAKSWNANPQQGFSSDSVVVLVVRKGNPKHITGWDDLIKPGVDVITPNPSTSGSARWNILAGYGAQLKEGKSPAQALAYVKTLLTKNVSVQDSSGSAAMSTFTGGKGDVVLSYES
;
A
#
# COMPACT_ATOMS: atom_id res chain seq x y z
N MET A 1 -17.50 42.01 71.28
CA MET A 1 -16.18 42.20 70.66
C MET A 1 -15.19 41.55 71.61
N THR A 2 -14.33 40.58 71.31
CA THR A 2 -13.96 39.81 70.12
C THR A 2 -13.23 38.60 70.69
N SER A 3 -13.63 37.37 70.35
CA SER A 3 -12.85 36.16 70.67
C SER A 3 -11.78 35.94 69.60
N SER A 4 -10.53 35.79 70.04
CA SER A 4 -9.41 35.31 69.24
C SER A 4 -9.05 33.89 69.69
N GLY A 5 -8.78 33.01 68.74
CA GLY A 5 -8.33 31.64 69.01
C GLY A 5 -8.30 30.80 67.73
N ALA A 6 -7.29 31.04 66.90
CA ALA A 6 -6.98 30.25 65.71
C ALA A 6 -6.21 28.97 66.07
N GLY A 7 -6.45 27.88 65.33
CA GLY A 7 -5.73 26.61 65.49
C GLY A 7 -6.00 25.60 64.38
N ALA A 8 -5.21 25.71 63.30
CA ALA A 8 -4.75 24.70 62.33
C ALA A 8 -5.69 23.56 61.86
N SER A 9 -6.01 23.57 60.55
CA SER A 9 -6.34 22.35 59.80
C SER A 9 -5.28 22.10 58.72
N SER A 10 -4.69 20.90 58.76
CA SER A 10 -3.71 20.38 57.82
C SER A 10 -4.38 20.03 56.49
N GLY A 11 -4.13 20.83 55.44
CA GLY A 11 -4.51 20.49 54.07
C GLY A 11 -3.48 19.53 53.46
N ALA A 12 -3.84 18.25 53.31
CA ALA A 12 -3.10 17.31 52.48
C ALA A 12 -3.29 17.73 51.01
N ASN A 13 -2.27 18.36 50.43
CA ASN A 13 -2.25 18.74 49.02
C ASN A 13 -1.87 17.50 48.20
N THR A 14 -2.86 16.65 47.89
CA THR A 14 -2.72 15.58 46.91
C THR A 14 -2.59 16.22 45.52
N SER A 15 -1.35 16.49 45.15
CA SER A 15 -0.97 16.87 43.79
C SER A 15 -1.28 15.69 42.88
N ASN A 16 -2.50 15.71 42.33
CA ASN A 16 -2.94 14.83 41.27
C ASN A 16 -2.03 15.12 40.06
N ALA A 17 -0.99 14.32 39.88
CA ALA A 17 -0.15 14.36 38.70
C ALA A 17 -1.07 14.07 37.50
N ALA A 18 -1.48 15.14 36.80
CA ALA A 18 -2.14 15.02 35.52
C ALA A 18 -1.16 14.31 34.60
N ALA A 19 -1.43 13.03 34.34
CA ALA A 19 -0.72 12.27 33.33
C ALA A 19 -0.80 13.07 32.04
N THR A 20 0.33 13.65 31.66
CA THR A 20 0.49 14.36 30.39
C THR A 20 0.24 13.30 29.33
N SER A 21 -0.95 13.30 28.74
CA SER A 21 -1.29 12.41 27.63
C SER A 21 -0.46 12.88 26.44
N GLY A 22 0.78 12.42 26.38
CA GLY A 22 1.75 12.81 25.36
C GLY A 22 1.21 12.42 23.98
N SER A 23 1.04 13.40 23.10
CA SER A 23 0.72 13.12 21.72
C SER A 23 1.91 12.41 21.07
N THR A 24 1.66 11.26 20.47
CA THR A 24 2.67 10.46 19.74
C THR A 24 2.34 10.50 18.27
N THR A 25 3.33 10.80 17.41
CA THR A 25 3.15 10.73 15.95
C THR A 25 3.96 9.58 15.39
N LEU A 26 3.28 8.60 14.81
CA LEU A 26 3.90 7.47 14.12
C LEU A 26 4.03 7.76 12.62
N GLN A 27 5.07 7.25 11.99
CA GLN A 27 5.31 7.37 10.56
C GLN A 27 4.87 6.09 9.83
N LEU A 28 3.78 6.20 9.06
CA LEU A 28 3.28 5.14 8.18
C LEU A 28 3.85 5.32 6.77
N VAL A 29 4.62 4.33 6.31
CA VAL A 29 5.17 4.27 4.96
C VAL A 29 4.53 3.12 4.19
N ALA A 30 3.81 3.46 3.11
CA ALA A 30 2.88 2.58 2.47
C ALA A 30 2.97 2.56 0.94
N TYR A 31 2.63 1.43 0.31
CA TYR A 31 2.40 1.40 -1.14
C TYR A 31 1.15 2.22 -1.53
N SER A 32 1.03 2.58 -2.80
CA SER A 32 0.21 3.71 -3.23
C SER A 32 -1.30 3.52 -3.11
N THR A 33 -1.82 2.30 -3.30
CA THR A 33 -3.25 2.05 -3.50
C THR A 33 -4.10 2.00 -2.22
N PRO A 34 -3.64 1.49 -1.06
CA PRO A 34 -4.49 1.40 0.14
C PRO A 34 -4.67 2.73 0.88
N LYS A 35 -4.28 3.89 0.32
CA LYS A 35 -4.32 5.18 1.03
C LYS A 35 -5.68 5.45 1.68
N LYS A 36 -6.77 5.31 0.93
CA LYS A 36 -8.13 5.55 1.46
C LYS A 36 -8.47 4.63 2.64
N ALA A 37 -8.06 3.37 2.57
CA ALA A 37 -8.26 2.43 3.66
C ALA A 37 -7.44 2.82 4.90
N TYR A 38 -6.17 3.17 4.72
CA TYR A 38 -5.33 3.63 5.83
C TYR A 38 -5.80 4.94 6.44
N ASP A 39 -6.27 5.91 5.65
CA ASP A 39 -6.84 7.16 6.17
C ASP A 39 -8.03 6.87 7.10
N ALA A 40 -8.90 5.91 6.72
CA ALA A 40 -10.00 5.47 7.56
C ALA A 40 -9.52 4.70 8.81
N LEU A 41 -8.54 3.79 8.65
CA LEU A 41 -7.99 2.98 9.73
C LEU A 41 -7.26 3.82 10.78
N THR A 42 -6.43 4.78 10.38
CA THR A 42 -5.72 5.66 11.33
C THR A 42 -6.69 6.56 12.07
N THR A 43 -7.73 7.06 11.39
CA THR A 43 -8.82 7.82 12.02
C THR A 43 -9.57 6.97 13.04
N ALA A 44 -9.92 5.74 12.69
CA ALA A 44 -10.59 4.82 13.59
C ALA A 44 -9.71 4.42 14.78
N PHE A 45 -8.42 4.17 14.55
CA PHE A 45 -7.47 3.80 15.59
C PHE A 45 -7.37 4.87 16.68
N ALA A 46 -7.35 6.14 16.29
CA ALA A 46 -7.30 7.27 17.23
C ALA A 46 -8.50 7.33 18.20
N GLN A 47 -9.62 6.68 17.85
CA GLN A 47 -10.82 6.59 18.70
C GLN A 47 -10.77 5.40 19.67
N THR A 48 -9.80 4.50 19.54
CA THR A 48 -9.62 3.36 20.45
C THR A 48 -8.86 3.79 21.71
N SER A 49 -8.98 3.02 22.78
CA SER A 49 -8.20 3.26 24.02
C SER A 49 -6.68 3.22 23.77
N ALA A 50 -6.22 2.35 22.86
CA ALA A 50 -4.80 2.20 22.53
C ALA A 50 -4.27 3.31 21.60
N GLY A 51 -5.13 3.86 20.73
CA GLY A 51 -4.75 4.93 19.80
C GLY A 51 -5.02 6.34 20.31
N LYS A 52 -5.57 6.49 21.52
CA LYS A 52 -5.83 7.81 22.10
C LYS A 52 -4.53 8.62 22.22
N GLY A 53 -4.49 9.77 21.54
CA GLY A 53 -3.29 10.63 21.49
C GLY A 53 -2.27 10.25 20.41
N VAL A 54 -2.53 9.21 19.62
CA VAL A 54 -1.70 8.81 18.48
C VAL A 54 -2.18 9.50 17.21
N SER A 55 -1.25 10.11 16.48
CA SER A 55 -1.43 10.61 15.11
C SER A 55 -0.47 9.91 14.15
N PHE A 56 -0.71 10.05 12.84
CA PHE A 56 0.12 9.42 11.81
C PHE A 56 0.63 10.45 10.80
N GLY A 57 1.95 10.50 10.61
CA GLY A 57 2.55 10.99 9.37
C GLY A 57 2.45 9.88 8.31
N GLN A 58 2.08 10.22 7.08
CA GLN A 58 1.73 9.25 6.04
C GLN A 58 2.53 9.51 4.74
N SER A 59 3.24 8.49 4.26
CA SER A 59 3.94 8.49 2.97
C SER A 59 3.43 7.35 2.09
N PHE A 60 2.76 7.69 0.98
CA PHE A 60 2.20 6.72 0.05
C PHE A 60 2.87 6.84 -1.32
N GLY A 61 3.30 5.72 -1.91
CA GLY A 61 3.93 5.75 -3.23
C GLY A 61 4.21 4.38 -3.82
N ALA A 62 5.06 4.34 -4.84
CA ALA A 62 5.45 3.07 -5.46
C ALA A 62 6.14 2.15 -4.43
N SER A 63 5.62 0.94 -4.24
CA SER A 63 6.05 0.01 -3.18
C SER A 63 7.57 -0.21 -3.12
N GLY A 64 8.20 -0.45 -4.28
CA GLY A 64 9.64 -0.66 -4.35
C GLY A 64 10.42 0.61 -4.00
N SER A 65 9.92 1.78 -4.39
CA SER A 65 10.53 3.08 -4.05
C SER A 65 10.37 3.42 -2.57
N GLN A 66 9.19 3.20 -1.97
CA GLN A 66 8.96 3.41 -0.55
C GLN A 66 9.85 2.51 0.30
N SER A 67 9.95 1.22 -0.05
CA SER A 67 10.87 0.31 0.64
C SER A 67 12.33 0.76 0.51
N ARG A 68 12.80 1.20 -0.66
CA ARG A 68 14.17 1.76 -0.80
C ARG A 68 14.40 3.02 0.02
N ALA A 69 13.38 3.88 0.13
CA ALA A 69 13.48 5.11 0.90
C ALA A 69 13.64 4.81 2.40
N VAL A 70 12.86 3.86 2.94
CA VAL A 70 13.01 3.39 4.33
C VAL A 70 14.37 2.76 4.56
N ASP A 71 14.81 1.90 3.64
CA ASP A 71 16.15 1.28 3.64
C ASP A 71 17.27 2.34 3.67
N SER A 72 17.04 3.50 3.03
CA SER A 72 17.96 4.63 2.96
C SER A 72 17.79 5.64 4.10
N GLY A 73 17.00 5.33 5.14
CA GLY A 73 16.85 6.15 6.34
C GLY A 73 15.63 7.05 6.41
N GLN A 74 14.63 6.89 5.52
CA GLN A 74 13.32 7.53 5.73
C GLN A 74 12.71 7.01 7.04
N PRO A 75 12.30 7.89 7.97
CA PRO A 75 11.64 7.47 9.20
C PRO A 75 10.35 6.69 8.92
N ALA A 76 10.23 5.52 9.54
CA ALA A 76 9.05 4.65 9.45
C ALA A 76 8.89 3.85 10.74
N ASP A 77 7.73 3.98 11.38
CA ASP A 77 7.32 3.15 12.52
C ASP A 77 6.46 1.97 12.04
N VAL A 78 5.69 2.18 10.95
CA VAL A 78 4.84 1.18 10.33
C VAL A 78 5.10 1.16 8.84
N VAL A 79 5.42 -0.01 8.30
CA VAL A 79 5.58 -0.22 6.87
C VAL A 79 4.52 -1.17 6.33
N THR A 80 4.00 -0.86 5.15
CA THR A 80 3.06 -1.71 4.42
C THR A 80 3.40 -1.67 2.94
N PHE A 81 3.80 -2.80 2.39
CA PHE A 81 4.27 -2.89 1.02
C PHE A 81 3.43 -3.88 0.22
N SER A 82 3.42 -3.68 -1.09
CA SER A 82 2.61 -4.48 -2.00
C SER A 82 3.17 -5.87 -2.26
N THR A 83 4.46 -6.10 -2.02
CA THR A 83 5.12 -7.37 -2.33
C THR A 83 6.09 -7.78 -1.22
N THR A 84 6.18 -9.08 -0.96
CA THR A 84 7.14 -9.65 0.02
C THR A 84 8.58 -9.23 -0.23
N PRO A 85 9.11 -9.17 -1.47
CA PRO A 85 10.48 -8.71 -1.72
C PRO A 85 10.78 -7.30 -1.22
N ASP A 86 9.79 -6.41 -1.20
CA ASP A 86 9.97 -5.06 -0.64
C ASP A 86 10.10 -5.09 0.89
N MET A 87 9.43 -6.04 1.57
CA MET A 87 9.63 -6.29 2.99
C MET A 87 10.97 -6.98 3.26
N THR A 88 11.34 -7.96 2.42
CA THR A 88 12.60 -8.72 2.55
C THR A 88 13.83 -7.81 2.50
N ARG A 89 13.79 -6.70 1.74
CA ARG A 89 14.86 -5.70 1.73
C ARG A 89 15.14 -5.18 3.15
N LEU A 90 14.10 -4.68 3.83
CA LEU A 90 14.22 -4.14 5.17
C LEU A 90 14.60 -5.20 6.22
N VAL A 91 14.19 -6.45 6.00
CA VAL A 91 14.59 -7.57 6.88
C VAL A 91 16.08 -7.89 6.76
N LYS A 92 16.64 -7.83 5.55
CA LYS A 92 18.08 -8.09 5.33
C LYS A 92 18.95 -7.06 6.05
N ASP A 93 18.49 -5.82 6.08
CA ASP A 93 19.24 -4.71 6.68
C ASP A 93 18.88 -4.51 8.16
N GLY A 94 18.09 -5.42 8.74
CA GLY A 94 17.77 -5.44 10.16
C GLY A 94 16.75 -4.39 10.62
N ILE A 95 16.19 -3.62 9.69
CA ILE A 95 15.15 -2.61 9.96
C ILE A 95 13.83 -3.28 10.37
N VAL A 96 13.49 -4.41 9.73
CA VAL A 96 12.33 -5.23 10.09
C VAL A 96 12.78 -6.56 10.67
N ALA A 97 12.16 -7.00 11.77
CA ALA A 97 12.49 -8.26 12.41
C ALA A 97 12.27 -9.46 11.46
N LYS A 98 13.15 -10.46 11.52
CA LYS A 98 13.03 -11.70 10.72
C LYS A 98 11.72 -12.46 10.97
N SER A 99 11.11 -12.26 12.14
CA SER A 99 9.85 -12.88 12.56
C SER A 99 8.59 -12.12 12.12
N TRP A 100 8.70 -11.09 11.27
CA TRP A 100 7.57 -10.25 10.84
C TRP A 100 6.38 -11.04 10.27
N ASN A 101 6.63 -12.20 9.68
CA ASN A 101 5.63 -13.09 9.08
C ASN A 101 5.34 -14.35 9.92
N ALA A 102 5.71 -14.39 11.20
CA ALA A 102 5.48 -15.56 12.07
C ALA A 102 4.04 -15.65 12.63
N ASN A 103 3.22 -14.62 12.43
CA ASN A 103 1.81 -14.63 12.85
C ASN A 103 0.94 -15.50 11.91
N PRO A 104 -0.28 -15.89 12.32
CA PRO A 104 -1.18 -16.70 11.48
C PRO A 104 -1.49 -16.08 10.11
N GLN A 105 -1.47 -14.75 10.02
CA GLN A 105 -1.69 -13.99 8.79
C GLN A 105 -0.44 -13.86 7.93
N GLN A 106 0.69 -14.47 8.34
CA GLN A 106 1.98 -14.44 7.64
C GLN A 106 2.47 -13.03 7.31
N GLY A 107 2.12 -12.05 8.14
CA GLY A 107 2.48 -10.64 7.96
C GLY A 107 1.65 -9.88 6.92
N PHE A 108 0.58 -10.49 6.37
CA PHE A 108 -0.34 -9.83 5.44
C PHE A 108 -1.58 -9.33 6.17
N SER A 109 -1.94 -8.06 5.95
CA SER A 109 -3.18 -7.48 6.50
C SER A 109 -4.40 -7.71 5.60
N SER A 110 -4.19 -8.02 4.33
CA SER A 110 -5.21 -8.20 3.30
C SER A 110 -4.60 -8.86 2.07
N ASP A 111 -5.43 -9.53 1.27
CA ASP A 111 -5.13 -9.97 -0.08
C ASP A 111 -6.01 -9.25 -1.12
N SER A 112 -5.68 -9.42 -2.40
CA SER A 112 -6.42 -8.88 -3.54
C SER A 112 -6.03 -9.68 -4.78
N VAL A 113 -6.76 -9.50 -5.87
CA VAL A 113 -6.48 -10.09 -7.18
C VAL A 113 -6.17 -9.01 -8.21
N VAL A 114 -5.44 -9.37 -9.26
CA VAL A 114 -5.27 -8.49 -10.42
C VAL A 114 -6.54 -8.55 -11.27
N VAL A 115 -7.12 -7.39 -11.55
CA VAL A 115 -8.33 -7.21 -12.36
C VAL A 115 -8.04 -6.34 -13.59
N LEU A 116 -8.88 -6.53 -14.60
CA LEU A 116 -8.88 -5.75 -15.84
C LEU A 116 -9.97 -4.69 -15.71
N VAL A 117 -9.60 -3.45 -15.40
CA VAL A 117 -10.56 -2.34 -15.32
C VAL A 117 -10.72 -1.74 -16.71
N VAL A 118 -11.92 -1.85 -17.28
CA VAL A 118 -12.24 -1.40 -18.64
C VAL A 118 -13.08 -0.13 -18.65
N ARG A 119 -13.14 0.54 -19.80
CA ARG A 119 -14.05 1.68 -20.02
C ARG A 119 -15.52 1.24 -19.93
N LYS A 120 -16.40 2.19 -19.57
CA LYS A 120 -17.85 1.97 -19.53
C LYS A 120 -18.35 1.39 -20.86
N GLY A 121 -19.13 0.32 -20.79
CA GLY A 121 -19.65 -0.39 -21.96
C GLY A 121 -18.66 -1.35 -22.64
N ASN A 122 -17.40 -1.43 -22.16
CA ASN A 122 -16.35 -2.29 -22.69
C ASN A 122 -16.22 -2.23 -24.24
N PRO A 123 -15.90 -1.06 -24.82
CA PRO A 123 -15.91 -0.83 -26.26
C PRO A 123 -14.89 -1.67 -27.04
N LYS A 124 -13.89 -2.23 -26.36
CA LYS A 124 -12.88 -3.13 -26.94
C LYS A 124 -13.20 -4.61 -26.73
N HIS A 125 -14.34 -4.92 -26.10
CA HIS A 125 -14.75 -6.29 -25.77
C HIS A 125 -13.67 -7.09 -25.04
N ILE A 126 -12.98 -6.45 -24.09
CA ILE A 126 -11.91 -7.06 -23.30
C ILE A 126 -12.55 -7.95 -22.24
N THR A 127 -12.28 -9.25 -22.32
CA THR A 127 -12.86 -10.29 -21.47
C THR A 127 -11.80 -11.15 -20.79
N GLY A 128 -10.58 -11.15 -21.31
CA GLY A 128 -9.48 -11.92 -20.75
C GLY A 128 -8.10 -11.41 -21.15
N TRP A 129 -7.08 -12.16 -20.75
CA TRP A 129 -5.68 -11.81 -20.95
C TRP A 129 -5.28 -11.78 -22.42
N ASP A 130 -5.83 -12.66 -23.25
CA ASP A 130 -5.54 -12.71 -24.69
C ASP A 130 -6.02 -11.46 -25.44
N ASP A 131 -7.03 -10.76 -24.92
CA ASP A 131 -7.53 -9.52 -25.51
C ASP A 131 -6.52 -8.37 -25.35
N LEU A 132 -5.66 -8.42 -24.33
CA LEU A 132 -4.72 -7.35 -24.00
C LEU A 132 -3.59 -7.19 -25.01
N ILE A 133 -3.31 -8.22 -25.81
CA ILE A 133 -2.26 -8.20 -26.84
C ILE A 133 -2.83 -8.00 -28.25
N LYS A 134 -4.15 -7.78 -28.38
CA LYS A 134 -4.76 -7.51 -29.68
C LYS A 134 -4.28 -6.16 -30.24
N PRO A 135 -4.15 -6.03 -31.57
CA PRO A 135 -3.83 -4.75 -32.20
C PRO A 135 -4.86 -3.67 -31.82
N GLY A 136 -4.37 -2.48 -31.47
CA GLY A 136 -5.22 -1.34 -31.14
C GLY A 136 -5.85 -1.39 -29.74
N VAL A 137 -5.38 -2.26 -28.84
CA VAL A 137 -5.67 -2.22 -27.40
C VAL A 137 -4.51 -1.55 -26.68
N ASP A 138 -4.77 -0.44 -26.01
CA ASP A 138 -3.82 0.28 -25.15
C ASP A 138 -4.05 -0.07 -23.68
N VAL A 139 -3.04 -0.70 -23.07
CA VAL A 139 -3.05 -1.22 -21.70
C VAL A 139 -2.25 -0.30 -20.80
N ILE A 140 -2.85 0.12 -19.69
CA ILE A 140 -2.16 0.87 -18.64
C ILE A 140 -1.70 -0.09 -17.55
N THR A 141 -0.42 -0.06 -17.25
CA THR A 141 0.20 -0.79 -16.14
C THR A 141 1.43 -0.01 -15.66
N PRO A 142 1.73 0.05 -14.35
CA PRO A 142 2.86 0.84 -13.88
C PRO A 142 4.23 0.22 -14.22
N ASN A 143 5.30 0.90 -13.84
CA ASN A 143 6.68 0.45 -14.03
C ASN A 143 7.08 -0.63 -13.00
N PRO A 144 7.56 -1.82 -13.42
CA PRO A 144 7.97 -2.90 -12.50
C PRO A 144 9.22 -2.61 -11.68
N SER A 145 10.07 -1.66 -12.09
CA SER A 145 11.27 -1.24 -11.34
C SER A 145 10.93 -0.46 -10.05
N THR A 146 9.73 0.11 -9.98
CA THR A 146 9.26 0.92 -8.84
C THR A 146 8.01 0.35 -8.19
N SER A 147 7.07 -0.17 -8.97
CA SER A 147 5.73 -0.55 -8.52
C SER A 147 5.62 -2.04 -8.20
N GLY A 148 5.02 -2.35 -7.05
CA GLY A 148 4.58 -3.72 -6.74
C GLY A 148 3.38 -4.16 -7.60
N SER A 149 2.48 -3.24 -7.93
CA SER A 149 1.33 -3.53 -8.82
C SER A 149 1.78 -4.01 -10.19
N ALA A 150 2.82 -3.40 -10.76
CA ALA A 150 3.38 -3.83 -12.03
C ALA A 150 3.94 -5.26 -11.98
N ARG A 151 4.61 -5.61 -10.87
CA ARG A 151 5.13 -6.97 -10.65
C ARG A 151 3.98 -7.98 -10.56
N TRP A 152 2.92 -7.66 -9.84
CA TRP A 152 1.71 -8.50 -9.81
C TRP A 152 1.03 -8.61 -11.17
N ASN A 153 0.88 -7.52 -11.91
CA ASN A 153 0.28 -7.51 -13.25
C ASN A 153 1.05 -8.41 -14.23
N ILE A 154 2.39 -8.37 -14.18
CA ILE A 154 3.25 -9.25 -14.98
C ILE A 154 3.05 -10.72 -14.59
N LEU A 155 3.06 -11.02 -13.28
CA LEU A 155 2.87 -12.38 -12.78
C LEU A 155 1.48 -12.93 -13.10
N ALA A 156 0.45 -12.09 -13.06
CA ALA A 156 -0.91 -12.47 -13.39
C ALA A 156 -1.06 -12.80 -14.88
N GLY A 157 -0.52 -11.97 -15.77
CA GLY A 157 -0.51 -12.26 -17.21
C GLY A 157 0.31 -13.49 -17.56
N TYR A 158 1.50 -13.64 -16.98
CA TYR A 158 2.31 -14.85 -17.13
C TYR A 158 1.56 -16.10 -16.64
N GLY A 159 1.00 -16.04 -15.44
CA GLY A 159 0.27 -17.14 -14.82
C GLY A 159 -1.02 -17.51 -15.56
N ALA A 160 -1.71 -16.53 -16.15
CA ALA A 160 -2.89 -16.78 -16.98
C ALA A 160 -2.54 -17.64 -18.20
N GLN A 161 -1.46 -17.29 -18.90
CA GLN A 161 -0.99 -18.07 -20.06
C GLN A 161 -0.58 -19.49 -19.66
N LEU A 162 0.10 -19.66 -18.52
CA LEU A 162 0.41 -21.00 -18.01
C LEU A 162 -0.85 -21.82 -17.72
N LYS A 163 -1.88 -21.22 -17.12
CA LYS A 163 -3.17 -21.88 -16.86
C LYS A 163 -3.88 -22.33 -18.13
N GLU A 164 -3.65 -21.65 -19.25
CA GLU A 164 -4.15 -22.03 -20.58
C GLU A 164 -3.28 -23.09 -21.28
N GLY A 165 -2.30 -23.68 -20.58
CA GLY A 165 -1.44 -24.73 -21.10
C GLY A 165 -0.28 -24.24 -21.96
N LYS A 166 0.01 -22.93 -21.96
CA LYS A 166 1.22 -22.40 -22.61
C LYS A 166 2.46 -22.82 -21.84
N SER A 167 3.56 -23.02 -22.56
CA SER A 167 4.87 -23.22 -21.95
C SER A 167 5.39 -21.94 -21.27
N PRO A 168 6.34 -22.04 -20.31
CA PRO A 168 7.01 -20.88 -19.73
C PRO A 168 7.58 -19.89 -20.76
N ALA A 169 8.14 -20.41 -21.87
CA ALA A 169 8.67 -19.57 -22.95
C ALA A 169 7.57 -18.78 -23.67
N GLN A 170 6.42 -19.41 -23.92
CA GLN A 170 5.26 -18.75 -24.54
C GLN A 170 4.62 -17.72 -23.59
N ALA A 171 4.48 -18.04 -22.31
CA ALA A 171 3.96 -17.10 -21.31
C ALA A 171 4.88 -15.87 -21.14
N LEU A 172 6.21 -16.07 -21.18
CA LEU A 172 7.17 -14.97 -21.19
C LEU A 172 7.06 -14.13 -22.48
N ALA A 173 6.89 -14.77 -23.64
CA ALA A 173 6.67 -14.08 -24.91
C ALA A 173 5.38 -13.25 -24.92
N TYR A 174 4.31 -13.74 -24.29
CA TYR A 174 3.08 -12.98 -24.07
C TYR A 174 3.35 -11.70 -23.26
N VAL A 175 4.01 -11.83 -22.09
CA VAL A 175 4.33 -10.67 -21.24
C VAL A 175 5.20 -9.67 -21.99
N LYS A 176 6.21 -10.15 -22.73
CA LYS A 176 7.07 -9.29 -23.55
C LYS A 176 6.25 -8.53 -24.60
N THR A 177 5.33 -9.21 -25.28
CA THR A 177 4.44 -8.58 -26.26
C THR A 177 3.59 -7.51 -25.60
N LEU A 178 2.89 -7.86 -24.52
CA LEU A 178 2.06 -6.94 -23.74
C LEU A 178 2.83 -5.66 -23.38
N LEU A 179 3.99 -5.80 -22.74
CA LEU A 179 4.78 -4.68 -22.25
C LEU A 179 5.43 -3.83 -23.35
N THR A 180 5.73 -4.40 -24.52
CA THR A 180 6.48 -3.69 -25.58
C THR A 180 5.60 -3.20 -26.73
N LYS A 181 4.39 -3.72 -26.87
CA LYS A 181 3.48 -3.40 -27.99
C LYS A 181 2.17 -2.77 -27.54
N ASN A 182 1.68 -3.10 -26.35
CA ASN A 182 0.34 -2.70 -25.90
C ASN A 182 0.37 -1.77 -24.69
N VAL A 183 1.51 -1.58 -24.04
CA VAL A 183 1.65 -0.62 -22.93
C VAL A 183 2.28 0.67 -23.44
N SER A 184 1.52 1.76 -23.40
CA SER A 184 1.98 3.08 -23.88
C SER A 184 2.58 4.00 -22.80
N VAL A 185 2.36 3.69 -21.52
CA VAL A 185 2.88 4.44 -20.37
C VAL A 185 3.25 3.48 -19.25
N GLN A 186 4.34 3.78 -18.55
CA GLN A 186 4.77 3.05 -17.36
C GLN A 186 4.85 4.00 -16.17
N ASP A 187 3.68 4.31 -15.61
CA ASP A 187 3.56 5.19 -14.45
C ASP A 187 4.31 4.66 -13.23
N SER A 188 4.73 5.54 -12.33
CA SER A 188 5.59 5.17 -11.19
C SER A 188 4.94 4.17 -10.23
N SER A 189 3.60 4.18 -10.09
CA SER A 189 2.84 3.42 -9.09
C SER A 189 1.46 3.01 -9.60
N GLY A 190 0.79 2.07 -8.92
CA GLY A 190 -0.58 1.67 -9.26
C GLY A 190 -1.58 2.82 -9.20
N SER A 191 -1.43 3.73 -8.23
CA SER A 191 -2.33 4.90 -8.12
C SER A 191 -2.09 5.91 -9.25
N ALA A 192 -0.83 6.08 -9.67
CA ALA A 192 -0.50 6.91 -10.83
C ALA A 192 -1.06 6.30 -12.13
N ALA A 193 -0.91 4.98 -12.32
CA ALA A 193 -1.51 4.25 -13.44
C ALA A 193 -3.05 4.40 -13.48
N MET A 194 -3.71 4.28 -12.33
CA MET A 194 -5.16 4.51 -12.24
C MET A 194 -5.51 5.97 -12.56
N SER A 195 -4.73 6.95 -12.08
CA SER A 195 -4.92 8.36 -12.42
C SER A 195 -4.81 8.60 -13.92
N THR A 196 -3.77 8.08 -14.58
CA THR A 196 -3.60 8.14 -16.03
C THR A 196 -4.80 7.55 -16.78
N PHE A 197 -5.27 6.38 -16.34
CA PHE A 197 -6.44 5.75 -16.92
C PHE A 197 -7.70 6.60 -16.74
N THR A 198 -8.01 7.05 -15.53
CA THR A 198 -9.17 7.92 -15.27
C THR A 198 -9.08 9.28 -15.96
N GLY A 199 -7.87 9.77 -16.23
CA GLY A 199 -7.60 10.97 -17.04
C GLY A 199 -7.84 10.81 -18.54
N GLY A 200 -8.24 9.61 -18.99
CA GLY A 200 -8.70 9.36 -20.37
C GLY A 200 -7.74 8.57 -21.24
N LYS A 201 -6.58 8.15 -20.74
CA LYS A 201 -5.61 7.35 -21.52
C LYS A 201 -5.84 5.85 -21.36
N GLY A 202 -5.63 5.07 -22.41
CA GLY A 202 -5.76 3.62 -22.40
C GLY A 202 -7.20 3.10 -22.46
N ASP A 203 -7.32 1.87 -22.93
CA ASP A 203 -8.58 1.12 -23.06
C ASP A 203 -8.88 0.27 -21.82
N VAL A 204 -7.84 -0.19 -21.14
CA VAL A 204 -7.88 -1.02 -19.95
C VAL A 204 -6.71 -0.69 -19.03
N VAL A 205 -6.92 -0.73 -17.71
CA VAL A 205 -5.86 -0.66 -16.71
C VAL A 205 -5.81 -1.95 -15.89
N LEU A 206 -4.60 -2.48 -15.73
CA LEU A 206 -4.34 -3.61 -14.84
C LEU A 206 -4.15 -3.08 -13.42
N SER A 207 -5.04 -3.48 -12.51
CA SER A 207 -5.09 -2.95 -11.14
C SER A 207 -5.37 -4.07 -10.13
N TYR A 208 -5.21 -3.76 -8.85
CA TYR A 208 -5.82 -4.55 -7.78
C TYR A 208 -7.34 -4.38 -7.81
N GLU A 209 -8.05 -5.43 -7.40
CA GLU A 209 -9.45 -5.32 -6.98
C GLU A 209 -9.52 -4.36 -5.79
N SER A 210 -10.39 -3.36 -5.91
CA SER A 210 -10.56 -2.25 -4.95
C SER A 210 -11.84 -2.40 -4.15
#